data_AF-A0A2E1SZ07-F1
#
_entry.id   AF-A0A2E1SZ07-F1
#
_cell.length_a   1.000
_cell.length_b   1.000
_cell.length_c   1.000
_cell.angle_alpha   90.00
_cell.angle_beta   90.00
_cell.angle_gamma   90.00
#
_symmetry.space_group_name_H-M   'P 1'
#
loop_
_entity.id
_entity.type
_entity.pdbx_description
1 polymer ?
#
loop_
_entity_poly.entity_id
_entity_poly.type
_entity_poly.pdbx_seq_one_letter_code
_entity_poly.pdbx_strand_id
1 'polypeptide(L)'
;MPRLSRHSAHDEDSLNVVIILGSGPKAGRAAEWDSRFWSQLVVINNAWRVRSDWDACAFPEDFPDENRPLDPASNQRLIQAEQFVPQQNQFGGVVYVGGTMAFTTAYWALGALKPDVMAFFGCDLVYPDSGPTHFYGTGMPDPLRKDVMLQSLEAKAARLQLIAAKHGCSCVNLSADRSRLVFPRATLERLSEVESIELDHQMTEQVLKRERELGYQVTSGRYWEFIEQFDSNALAHIDALWLEAHGNALLDRQTA
;
A
#
# COMPACT_ATOMS: atom_id res chain seq x y z
N MET A 1 -18.02 18.94 -4.27
CA MET A 1 -19.42 18.63 -3.89
C MET A 1 -19.38 17.64 -2.74
N PRO A 2 -20.22 17.76 -1.71
CA PRO A 2 -20.32 16.73 -0.66
C PRO A 2 -20.74 15.41 -1.32
N ARG A 3 -20.10 14.30 -0.96
CA ARG A 3 -20.60 12.97 -1.31
C ARG A 3 -22.03 12.87 -0.75
N LEU A 4 -23.02 12.75 -1.63
CA LEU A 4 -24.37 12.36 -1.21
C LEU A 4 -24.22 11.05 -0.44
N SER A 5 -24.58 11.07 0.85
CA SER A 5 -24.61 9.89 1.69
C SER A 5 -25.49 8.84 1.02
N ARG A 6 -24.86 7.85 0.38
CA ARG A 6 -25.55 6.63 -0.04
C ARG A 6 -25.73 5.78 1.21
N HIS A 7 -26.69 6.15 2.05
CA HIS A 7 -27.54 5.15 2.69
C HIS A 7 -28.58 4.70 1.65
N SER A 8 -28.10 4.03 0.61
CA SER A 8 -28.93 3.24 -0.29
C SER A 8 -28.36 1.84 -0.23
N ALA A 9 -29.24 0.86 0.00
CA ALA A 9 -28.95 -0.57 0.09
C ALA A 9 -27.70 -0.96 -0.71
N HIS A 10 -26.75 -1.63 -0.04
CA HIS A 10 -25.64 -2.27 -0.70
C HIS A 10 -26.19 -3.12 -1.85
N ASP A 11 -25.91 -2.71 -3.08
CA ASP A 11 -25.94 -3.63 -4.21
C ASP A 11 -24.80 -4.60 -3.92
N GLU A 12 -25.12 -5.83 -3.52
CA GLU A 12 -24.13 -6.88 -3.23
C GLU A 12 -23.23 -7.18 -4.44
N ASP A 13 -23.55 -6.62 -5.62
CA ASP A 13 -22.81 -6.75 -6.88
C ASP A 13 -21.84 -5.58 -7.20
N SER A 14 -21.73 -4.54 -6.36
CA SER A 14 -20.83 -3.40 -6.66
C SER A 14 -19.41 -3.60 -6.10
N LEU A 15 -18.41 -3.53 -6.99
CA LEU A 15 -16.99 -3.69 -6.68
C LEU A 15 -16.52 -2.71 -5.59
N ASN A 16 -15.90 -3.23 -4.52
CA ASN A 16 -15.28 -2.45 -3.46
C ASN A 16 -13.88 -1.98 -3.88
N VAL A 17 -13.83 -0.76 -4.45
CA VAL A 17 -12.59 -0.15 -4.90
C VAL A 17 -12.06 0.82 -3.84
N VAL A 18 -10.82 0.62 -3.41
CA VAL A 18 -10.09 1.50 -2.48
C VAL A 18 -8.97 2.22 -3.22
N ILE A 19 -8.99 3.54 -3.22
CA ILE A 19 -7.85 4.35 -3.67
C ILE A 19 -6.87 4.54 -2.50
N ILE A 20 -5.60 4.25 -2.74
CA ILE A 20 -4.50 4.57 -1.83
C ILE A 20 -3.73 5.77 -2.41
N LEU A 21 -3.92 6.94 -1.82
CA LEU A 21 -3.34 8.20 -2.29
C LEU A 21 -2.15 8.62 -1.42
N GLY A 22 -0.96 8.58 -2.02
CA GLY A 22 0.28 9.08 -1.46
C GLY A 22 0.54 10.55 -1.77
N SER A 23 1.72 11.02 -1.38
CA SER A 23 2.12 12.43 -1.50
C SER A 23 3.10 12.71 -2.64
N GLY A 24 3.30 11.78 -3.58
CA GLY A 24 4.21 11.96 -4.71
C GLY A 24 3.92 13.20 -5.57
N PRO A 25 4.84 13.64 -6.43
CA PRO A 25 4.78 14.97 -7.07
C PRO A 25 3.51 15.24 -7.88
N LYS A 26 2.91 14.20 -8.46
CA LYS A 26 1.67 14.31 -9.26
C LYS A 26 0.39 14.01 -8.48
N ALA A 27 0.47 13.72 -7.18
CA ALA A 27 -0.68 13.39 -6.35
C ALA A 27 -1.76 14.49 -6.38
N GLY A 28 -1.35 15.77 -6.53
CA GLY A 28 -2.26 16.91 -6.66
C GLY A 28 -3.28 16.80 -7.80
N ARG A 29 -3.01 16.00 -8.84
CA ARG A 29 -3.96 15.73 -9.93
C ARG A 29 -5.24 15.04 -9.44
N ALA A 30 -5.18 14.32 -8.32
CA ALA A 30 -6.35 13.67 -7.76
C ALA A 30 -7.43 14.66 -7.29
N ALA A 31 -7.09 15.95 -7.09
CA ALA A 31 -8.06 16.99 -6.74
C ALA A 31 -9.21 17.09 -7.74
N GLU A 32 -8.97 16.77 -9.02
CA GLU A 32 -9.94 16.89 -10.11
C GLU A 32 -10.69 15.59 -10.43
N TRP A 33 -10.37 14.49 -9.75
CA TRP A 33 -10.96 13.18 -10.04
C TRP A 33 -12.43 13.06 -9.64
N ASP A 34 -13.20 12.31 -10.41
CA ASP A 34 -14.59 11.98 -10.11
C ASP A 34 -14.67 10.82 -9.10
N SER A 35 -15.25 11.08 -7.93
CA SER A 35 -15.30 10.10 -6.83
C SER A 35 -16.30 8.97 -7.03
N ARG A 36 -16.96 8.90 -8.19
CA ARG A 36 -17.80 7.77 -8.59
C ARG A 36 -17.01 6.50 -8.92
N PHE A 37 -15.71 6.59 -9.19
CA PHE A 37 -14.87 5.45 -9.59
C PHE A 37 -14.35 4.62 -8.42
N TRP A 38 -14.62 5.03 -7.18
CA TRP A 38 -14.16 4.29 -6.00
C TRP A 38 -15.17 4.30 -4.86
N SER A 39 -15.09 3.28 -4.01
CA SER A 39 -15.89 3.17 -2.80
C SER A 39 -15.26 4.00 -1.68
N GLN A 40 -13.94 3.87 -1.47
CA GLN A 40 -13.23 4.58 -0.41
C GLN A 40 -11.92 5.23 -0.90
N LEU A 41 -11.60 6.40 -0.36
CA LEU A 41 -10.34 7.12 -0.55
C LEU A 41 -9.56 7.10 0.76
N VAL A 42 -8.41 6.43 0.75
CA VAL A 42 -7.46 6.36 1.86
C VAL A 42 -6.23 7.19 1.49
N VAL A 43 -5.92 8.18 2.31
CA VAL A 43 -4.82 9.13 2.09
C VAL A 43 -3.67 8.89 3.07
N ILE A 44 -2.45 9.16 2.62
CA ILE A 44 -1.21 8.94 3.39
C ILE A 44 -0.55 10.27 3.74
N ASN A 45 -0.19 10.44 5.02
CA ASN A 45 0.52 11.62 5.53
C ASN A 45 -0.17 12.91 5.05
N ASN A 46 0.56 13.81 4.38
CA ASN A 46 0.03 15.09 3.89
C ASN A 46 -0.94 14.98 2.71
N ALA A 47 -1.20 13.79 2.15
CA ALA A 47 -2.08 13.62 0.99
C ALA A 47 -3.55 14.01 1.30
N TRP A 48 -3.94 14.07 2.58
CA TRP A 48 -5.24 14.62 2.99
C TRP A 48 -5.48 16.06 2.52
N ARG A 49 -4.41 16.81 2.19
CA ARG A 49 -4.52 18.19 1.67
C ARG A 49 -4.98 18.26 0.21
N VAL A 50 -4.92 17.14 -0.53
CA VAL A 50 -5.26 17.11 -1.97
C VAL A 50 -6.78 17.18 -2.18
N ARG A 51 -7.55 16.55 -1.30
CA ARG A 51 -9.02 16.52 -1.35
C ARG A 51 -9.58 16.53 0.06
N SER A 52 -10.78 17.06 0.26
CA SER A 52 -11.45 17.04 1.57
C SER A 52 -12.36 15.84 1.79
N ASP A 53 -12.68 15.05 0.75
CA ASP A 53 -13.63 13.93 0.77
C ASP A 53 -12.96 12.55 0.94
N TRP A 54 -11.82 12.47 1.62
CA TRP A 54 -11.20 11.19 2.01
C TRP A 54 -11.98 10.51 3.14
N ASP A 55 -11.84 9.18 3.25
CA ASP A 55 -12.54 8.34 4.23
C ASP A 55 -11.61 7.90 5.39
N ALA A 56 -10.31 7.74 5.11
CA ALA A 56 -9.30 7.46 6.12
C ALA A 56 -7.97 8.13 5.80
N CYS A 57 -7.27 8.62 6.82
CA CYS A 57 -5.93 9.21 6.71
C CYS A 57 -4.96 8.43 7.61
N ALA A 58 -3.97 7.77 7.01
CA ALA A 58 -2.95 7.00 7.72
C ALA A 58 -1.63 7.78 7.79
N PHE A 59 -0.98 7.75 8.96
CA PHE A 59 0.30 8.42 9.20
C PHE A 59 1.10 7.72 10.31
N PRO A 60 2.44 7.84 10.32
CA PRO A 60 3.27 7.17 11.33
C PRO A 60 3.14 7.83 12.71
N GLU A 61 3.59 7.14 13.75
CA GLU A 61 3.52 7.63 15.13
C GLU A 61 4.25 8.96 15.33
N ASP A 62 5.38 9.15 14.64
CA ASP A 62 6.19 10.36 14.67
C ASP A 62 5.71 11.47 13.72
N PHE A 63 4.54 11.32 13.10
CA PHE A 63 3.98 12.34 12.20
C PHE A 63 3.59 13.60 12.98
N PRO A 64 4.11 14.80 12.65
CA PRO A 64 3.89 16.01 13.44
C PRO A 64 2.42 16.41 13.54
N ASP A 65 1.98 16.85 14.71
CA ASP A 65 0.59 17.24 14.98
C ASP A 65 0.11 18.34 14.03
N GLU A 66 0.96 19.33 13.72
CA GLU A 66 0.65 20.43 12.79
C GLU A 66 0.44 19.97 11.34
N ASN A 67 0.88 18.76 10.99
CA ASN A 67 0.70 18.18 9.67
C ASN A 67 -0.50 17.22 9.60
N ARG A 68 -1.12 16.88 10.74
CA ARG A 68 -2.32 16.04 10.80
C ARG A 68 -3.58 16.81 10.36
N PRO A 69 -4.63 16.12 9.90
CA PRO A 69 -5.93 16.77 9.71
C PRO A 69 -6.43 17.38 11.03
N LEU A 70 -6.72 18.69 11.04
CA LEU A 70 -7.10 19.42 12.26
C LEU A 70 -8.54 19.12 12.71
N ASP A 71 -9.48 19.09 11.75
CA ASP A 71 -10.91 18.92 12.01
C ASP A 71 -11.51 17.85 11.09
N PRO A 72 -11.19 16.56 11.28
CA PRO A 72 -11.77 15.49 10.48
C PRO A 72 -13.28 15.45 10.68
N ALA A 73 -14.03 15.24 9.59
CA ALA A 73 -15.47 15.01 9.65
C ALA A 73 -15.79 13.73 10.45
N SER A 74 -17.02 13.61 10.94
CA SER A 74 -17.43 12.44 11.75
C SER A 74 -17.26 11.08 11.06
N ASN A 75 -17.26 11.06 9.72
CA ASN A 75 -17.05 9.87 8.90
C ASN A 75 -15.58 9.67 8.49
N GLN A 76 -14.67 10.56 8.87
CA GLN A 76 -13.26 10.52 8.56
C GLN A 76 -12.46 9.87 9.68
N ARG A 77 -11.66 8.86 9.33
CA ARG A 77 -10.87 8.09 10.31
C ARG A 77 -9.40 8.47 10.24
N LEU A 78 -8.81 8.78 11.38
CA LEU A 78 -7.35 8.85 11.52
C LEU A 78 -6.86 7.44 11.87
N ILE A 79 -5.88 6.94 11.11
CA ILE A 79 -5.33 5.59 11.23
C ILE A 79 -3.90 5.68 11.74
N GLN A 80 -3.70 5.28 13.00
CA GLN A 80 -2.43 5.28 13.72
C GLN A 80 -1.94 3.85 13.98
N ALA A 81 -0.78 3.74 14.65
CA ALA A 81 -0.10 2.47 14.87
C ALA A 81 -0.99 1.41 15.52
N GLU A 82 -1.85 1.82 16.46
CA GLU A 82 -2.79 0.94 17.16
C GLU A 82 -3.80 0.29 16.20
N GLN A 83 -4.03 0.89 15.04
CA GLN A 83 -4.97 0.39 14.03
C GLN A 83 -4.26 -0.38 12.92
N PHE A 84 -3.10 0.09 12.43
CA PHE A 84 -2.41 -0.58 11.31
C PHE A 84 -1.45 -1.70 11.74
N VAL A 85 -0.82 -1.64 12.92
CA VAL A 85 0.13 -2.68 13.38
C VAL A 85 -0.56 -4.03 13.57
N PRO A 86 -1.75 -4.13 14.19
CA PRO A 86 -2.45 -5.41 14.29
C PRO A 86 -2.80 -6.02 12.93
N GLN A 87 -3.09 -5.20 11.93
CA GLN A 87 -3.34 -5.67 10.56
C GLN A 87 -2.04 -6.17 9.92
N GLN A 88 -0.95 -5.41 10.00
CA GLN A 88 0.37 -5.84 9.51
C GLN A 88 0.78 -7.19 10.12
N ASN A 89 0.57 -7.39 11.43
CA ASN A 89 0.90 -8.63 12.12
C ASN A 89 0.13 -9.84 11.56
N GLN A 90 -1.12 -9.67 11.12
CA GLN A 90 -1.87 -10.74 10.44
C GLN A 90 -1.26 -11.14 9.10
N PHE A 91 -0.53 -10.22 8.46
CA PHE A 91 0.13 -10.42 7.17
C PHE A 91 1.66 -10.60 7.29
N GLY A 92 2.15 -11.05 8.45
CA GLY A 92 3.56 -11.38 8.69
C GLY A 92 4.32 -10.37 9.55
N GLY A 93 3.79 -9.17 9.74
CA GLY A 93 4.40 -8.12 10.58
C GLY A 93 5.31 -7.16 9.82
N VAL A 94 5.65 -6.06 10.49
CA VAL A 94 6.32 -4.88 9.90
C VAL A 94 7.60 -5.22 9.09
N VAL A 95 8.32 -6.27 9.51
CA VAL A 95 9.58 -6.71 8.88
C VAL A 95 9.37 -7.20 7.45
N TYR A 96 8.33 -8.00 7.23
CA TYR A 96 8.07 -8.57 5.92
C TYR A 96 7.20 -7.66 5.06
N VAL A 97 6.23 -6.96 5.66
CA VAL A 97 5.33 -6.04 4.93
C VAL A 97 6.06 -4.81 4.38
N GLY A 98 7.14 -4.37 5.03
CA GLY A 98 7.86 -3.14 4.71
C GLY A 98 7.29 -1.92 5.46
N GLY A 99 8.18 -1.12 6.07
CA GLY A 99 7.80 -0.02 6.97
C GLY A 99 7.39 1.28 6.31
N THR A 100 7.35 1.38 4.97
CA THR A 100 6.87 2.60 4.31
C THR A 100 5.37 2.78 4.56
N MET A 101 4.92 4.02 4.65
CA MET A 101 3.51 4.33 4.82
C MET A 101 2.66 3.87 3.64
N ALA A 102 3.22 3.73 2.45
CA ALA A 102 2.52 3.11 1.32
C ALA A 102 2.14 1.65 1.62
N PHE A 103 3.10 0.85 2.11
CA PHE A 103 2.84 -0.55 2.45
C PHE A 103 2.03 -0.68 3.75
N THR A 104 2.38 0.07 4.79
CA THR A 104 1.63 0.12 6.06
C THR A 104 0.15 0.41 5.83
N THR A 105 -0.16 1.44 5.03
CA THR A 105 -1.54 1.81 4.72
C THR A 105 -2.24 0.74 3.88
N ALA A 106 -1.54 0.14 2.91
CA ALA A 106 -2.10 -0.91 2.07
C ALA A 106 -2.47 -2.16 2.85
N TYR A 107 -1.62 -2.64 3.77
CA TYR A 107 -1.95 -3.81 4.59
C TYR A 107 -3.05 -3.51 5.61
N TRP A 108 -3.12 -2.28 6.15
CA TRP A 108 -4.28 -1.87 6.92
C TRP A 108 -5.55 -1.90 6.07
N ALA A 109 -5.53 -1.32 4.87
CA ALA A 109 -6.68 -1.29 3.97
C ALA A 109 -7.11 -2.72 3.57
N LEU A 110 -6.16 -3.60 3.26
CA LEU A 110 -6.42 -5.00 2.92
C LEU A 110 -7.17 -5.72 4.05
N GLY A 111 -6.68 -5.62 5.29
CA GLY A 111 -7.29 -6.31 6.43
C GLY A 111 -8.58 -5.67 6.93
N ALA A 112 -8.63 -4.34 6.98
CA ALA A 112 -9.75 -3.59 7.58
C ALA A 112 -10.88 -3.29 6.59
N LEU A 113 -10.56 -3.04 5.31
CA LEU A 113 -11.54 -2.61 4.30
C LEU A 113 -11.88 -3.72 3.29
N LYS A 114 -11.05 -4.77 3.20
CA LYS A 114 -11.24 -5.94 2.31
C LYS A 114 -11.65 -5.54 0.89
N PRO A 115 -10.82 -4.73 0.20
CA PRO A 115 -11.10 -4.30 -1.16
C PRO A 115 -11.09 -5.46 -2.15
N ASP A 116 -11.88 -5.34 -3.21
CA ASP A 116 -11.71 -6.15 -4.43
C ASP A 116 -10.58 -5.57 -5.29
N VAL A 117 -10.41 -4.24 -5.26
CA VAL A 117 -9.32 -3.52 -5.95
C VAL A 117 -8.70 -2.46 -5.06
N MET A 118 -7.37 -2.50 -4.91
CA MET A 118 -6.57 -1.39 -4.39
C MET A 118 -5.84 -0.68 -5.53
N ALA A 119 -6.18 0.58 -5.76
CA ALA A 119 -5.57 1.40 -6.80
C ALA A 119 -4.67 2.48 -6.19
N PHE A 120 -3.40 2.47 -6.58
CA PHE A 120 -2.35 3.31 -5.98
C PHE A 120 -2.07 4.53 -6.86
N PHE A 121 -1.99 5.71 -6.24
CA PHE A 121 -1.55 6.94 -6.91
C PHE A 121 -0.72 7.81 -5.98
N GLY A 122 0.31 8.48 -6.50
CA GLY A 122 1.21 9.28 -5.67
C GLY A 122 2.07 8.44 -4.71
N CYS A 123 2.17 7.13 -4.94
CA CYS A 123 2.90 6.15 -4.12
C CYS A 123 4.04 5.51 -4.92
N ASP A 124 4.66 6.21 -5.87
CA ASP A 124 5.59 5.59 -6.81
C ASP A 124 6.90 5.09 -6.18
N LEU A 125 7.21 5.54 -4.96
CA LEU A 125 8.42 5.18 -4.21
C LEU A 125 9.72 5.40 -5.01
N VAL A 126 9.68 6.34 -5.96
CA VAL A 126 10.85 6.83 -6.70
C VAL A 126 11.22 8.19 -6.12
N TYR A 127 12.44 8.26 -5.60
CA TYR A 127 12.96 9.46 -4.95
C TYR A 127 14.18 9.93 -5.75
N PRO A 128 14.03 10.95 -6.61
CA PRO A 128 15.13 11.45 -7.41
C PRO A 128 16.14 12.21 -6.53
N ASP A 129 17.42 12.20 -6.94
CA ASP A 129 18.49 12.94 -6.25
C ASP A 129 18.31 14.47 -6.30
N SER A 130 17.46 14.96 -7.22
CA SER A 130 17.11 16.38 -7.35
C SER A 130 15.66 16.58 -7.83
N GLY A 131 15.07 17.72 -7.49
CA GLY A 131 13.69 18.07 -7.83
C GLY A 131 12.69 17.77 -6.69
N PRO A 132 11.40 18.10 -6.89
CA PRO A 132 10.38 17.87 -5.88
C PRO A 132 10.14 16.37 -5.69
N THR A 133 10.18 15.91 -4.44
CA THR A 133 9.83 14.53 -4.05
C THR A 133 8.34 14.40 -3.73
N HIS A 134 7.65 15.52 -3.47
CA HIS A 134 6.25 15.56 -3.03
C HIS A 134 5.46 16.66 -3.77
N PHE A 135 4.12 16.57 -3.77
CA PHE A 135 3.27 17.60 -4.41
C PHE A 135 3.37 18.99 -3.75
N TYR A 136 3.84 19.06 -2.49
CA TYR A 136 4.06 20.29 -1.74
C TYR A 136 5.54 20.73 -1.72
N GLY A 137 6.35 20.24 -2.67
CA GLY A 137 7.76 20.59 -2.81
C GLY A 137 8.69 19.44 -2.36
N THR A 138 9.58 19.71 -1.42
CA THR A 138 10.53 18.72 -0.90
C THR A 138 10.12 18.32 0.51
N GLY A 139 9.73 17.06 0.67
CA GLY A 139 9.52 16.43 1.97
C GLY A 139 10.70 15.53 2.33
N MET A 140 10.91 15.30 3.64
CA MET A 140 11.78 14.22 4.09
C MET A 140 11.19 12.90 3.58
N PRO A 141 11.96 12.07 2.84
CA PRO A 141 11.50 10.76 2.44
C PRO A 141 11.10 9.95 3.68
N ASP A 142 9.86 9.45 3.70
CA ASP A 142 9.43 8.34 4.56
C ASP A 142 10.43 7.18 4.39
N PRO A 143 10.92 6.56 5.48
CA PRO A 143 12.33 6.27 5.66
C PRO A 143 12.89 5.38 4.55
N LEU A 144 13.43 6.02 3.51
CA LEU A 144 14.54 5.47 2.74
C LEU A 144 15.85 5.70 3.50
N ARG A 145 15.83 5.47 4.82
CA ARG A 145 17.05 5.17 5.55
C ARG A 145 17.61 3.91 4.92
N LYS A 146 18.92 3.72 5.00
CA LYS A 146 19.54 2.44 4.67
C LYS A 146 19.00 1.42 5.69
N ASP A 147 17.88 0.81 5.34
CA ASP A 147 17.05 0.01 6.23
C ASP A 147 17.11 -1.44 5.77
N VAL A 148 17.41 -2.33 6.72
CA VAL A 148 17.60 -3.76 6.46
C VAL A 148 16.33 -4.41 5.88
N MET A 149 15.15 -3.83 6.11
CA MET A 149 13.86 -4.35 5.67
C MET A 149 13.40 -3.78 4.32
N LEU A 150 14.03 -2.71 3.82
CA LEU A 150 13.65 -2.03 2.58
C LEU A 150 14.73 -2.15 1.49
N GLN A 151 15.51 -3.24 1.53
CA GLN A 151 16.56 -3.53 0.55
C GLN A 151 16.00 -3.62 -0.88
N SER A 152 14.79 -4.18 -1.04
CA SER A 152 14.07 -4.22 -2.31
C SER A 152 12.62 -3.76 -2.17
N LEU A 153 12.33 -2.54 -2.61
CA LEU A 153 10.96 -2.01 -2.64
C LEU A 153 10.07 -2.78 -3.63
N GLU A 154 10.63 -3.23 -4.75
CA GLU A 154 9.93 -4.08 -5.71
C GLU A 154 9.52 -5.41 -5.08
N ALA A 155 10.37 -6.02 -4.25
CA ALA A 155 10.02 -7.26 -3.57
C ALA A 155 8.89 -7.05 -2.55
N LYS A 156 8.89 -5.92 -1.82
CA LYS A 156 7.79 -5.56 -0.92
C LYS A 156 6.49 -5.30 -1.68
N ALA A 157 6.56 -4.64 -2.82
CA ALA A 157 5.42 -4.46 -3.71
C ALA A 157 4.91 -5.81 -4.26
N ALA A 158 5.81 -6.67 -4.76
CA ALA A 158 5.48 -8.01 -5.25
C ALA A 158 4.79 -8.85 -4.17
N ARG A 159 5.35 -8.87 -2.95
CA ARG A 159 4.74 -9.51 -1.78
C ARG A 159 3.34 -8.97 -1.52
N LEU A 160 3.18 -7.64 -1.44
CA LEU A 160 1.86 -7.03 -1.22
C LEU A 160 0.86 -7.45 -2.30
N GLN A 161 1.25 -7.48 -3.57
CA GLN A 161 0.36 -7.87 -4.66
C GLN A 161 -0.08 -9.34 -4.56
N LEU A 162 0.85 -10.25 -4.30
CA LEU A 162 0.54 -11.68 -4.18
C LEU A 162 -0.29 -11.98 -2.93
N ILE A 163 0.00 -11.32 -1.81
CA ILE A 163 -0.81 -11.43 -0.59
C ILE A 163 -2.20 -10.83 -0.81
N ALA A 164 -2.32 -9.67 -1.46
CA ALA A 164 -3.62 -9.10 -1.80
C ALA A 164 -4.44 -10.05 -2.69
N ALA A 165 -3.83 -10.62 -3.74
CA ALA A 165 -4.49 -11.58 -4.61
C ALA A 165 -4.95 -12.84 -3.86
N LYS A 166 -4.16 -13.32 -2.89
CA LYS A 166 -4.55 -14.45 -2.01
C LYS A 166 -5.81 -14.14 -1.19
N HIS A 167 -6.07 -12.86 -0.95
CA HIS A 167 -7.24 -12.34 -0.26
C HIS A 167 -8.32 -11.79 -1.21
N GLY A 168 -8.26 -12.11 -2.50
CA GLY A 168 -9.25 -11.68 -3.49
C GLY A 168 -9.14 -10.22 -3.92
N CYS A 169 -8.04 -9.54 -3.61
CA CYS A 169 -7.80 -8.14 -3.93
C CYS A 169 -6.79 -7.97 -5.07
N SER A 170 -7.15 -7.20 -6.09
CA SER A 170 -6.23 -6.79 -7.16
C SER A 170 -5.52 -5.47 -6.82
N CYS A 171 -4.20 -5.42 -6.95
CA CYS A 171 -3.42 -4.18 -6.82
C CYS A 171 -3.11 -3.60 -8.20
N VAL A 172 -3.37 -2.30 -8.42
CA VAL A 172 -3.04 -1.58 -9.66
C VAL A 172 -2.38 -0.24 -9.41
N ASN A 173 -1.56 0.21 -10.35
CA ASN A 173 -0.94 1.54 -10.32
C ASN A 173 -1.64 2.49 -11.30
N LEU A 174 -2.13 3.63 -10.79
CA LEU A 174 -2.75 4.69 -11.59
C LEU A 174 -1.74 5.73 -12.10
N SER A 175 -0.49 5.68 -11.64
CA SER A 175 0.57 6.53 -12.16
C SER A 175 0.96 6.09 -13.57
N ALA A 176 1.37 7.05 -14.40
CA ALA A 176 2.04 6.79 -15.68
C ALA A 176 3.57 6.88 -15.57
N ASP A 177 4.09 7.27 -14.41
CA ASP A 177 5.52 7.50 -14.21
C ASP A 177 6.27 6.23 -13.84
N ARG A 178 7.61 6.34 -13.79
CA ARG A 178 8.46 5.30 -13.20
C ARG A 178 8.01 5.06 -11.76
N SER A 179 7.87 3.79 -11.41
CA SER A 179 7.39 3.34 -10.10
C SER A 179 8.20 2.15 -9.63
N ARG A 180 8.39 2.01 -8.32
CA ARG A 180 8.86 0.77 -7.67
C ARG A 180 7.69 -0.18 -7.37
N LEU A 181 6.45 0.29 -7.50
CA LEU A 181 5.27 -0.57 -7.45
C LEU A 181 5.20 -1.39 -8.74
N VAL A 182 5.37 -2.71 -8.62
CA VAL A 182 5.37 -3.67 -9.74
C VAL A 182 3.97 -4.03 -10.25
N PHE A 183 2.96 -3.28 -9.83
CA PHE A 183 1.56 -3.54 -10.16
C PHE A 183 1.27 -3.24 -11.64
N PRO A 184 0.32 -3.94 -12.28
CA PRO A 184 -0.17 -3.56 -13.59
C PRO A 184 -0.77 -2.16 -13.54
N ARG A 185 -0.65 -1.44 -14.66
CA ARG A 185 -1.19 -0.08 -14.77
C ARG A 185 -2.66 -0.12 -15.16
N ALA A 186 -3.42 0.83 -14.62
CA ALA A 186 -4.82 1.03 -14.95
C ALA A 186 -5.15 2.53 -15.00
N THR A 187 -6.32 2.86 -15.54
CA THR A 187 -6.94 4.18 -15.36
C THR A 187 -8.15 4.06 -14.44
N LEU A 188 -8.63 5.19 -13.90
CA LEU A 188 -9.79 5.19 -13.00
C LEU A 188 -11.03 4.55 -13.64
N GLU A 189 -11.24 4.82 -14.93
CA GLU A 189 -12.41 4.37 -15.68
C GLU A 189 -12.43 2.85 -15.90
N ARG A 190 -11.26 2.21 -15.78
CA ARG A 190 -11.07 0.78 -16.06
C ARG A 190 -10.85 -0.06 -14.80
N LEU A 191 -11.08 0.50 -13.62
CA LEU A 191 -10.91 -0.23 -12.36
C LEU A 191 -11.85 -1.43 -12.23
N SER A 192 -13.01 -1.40 -12.88
CA SER A 192 -13.93 -2.54 -12.93
C SER A 192 -13.49 -3.66 -13.89
N GLU A 193 -12.51 -3.40 -14.75
CA GLU A 193 -11.96 -4.35 -15.73
C GLU A 193 -10.64 -4.98 -15.26
N VAL A 194 -10.21 -4.67 -14.03
CA VAL A 194 -8.95 -5.19 -13.49
C VAL A 194 -9.09 -6.67 -13.21
N GLU A 195 -8.30 -7.47 -13.91
CA GLU A 195 -8.18 -8.89 -13.64
C GLU A 195 -7.26 -9.14 -12.45
N SER A 196 -7.67 -10.08 -11.61
CA SER A 196 -6.85 -10.65 -10.56
C SER A 196 -5.68 -11.44 -11.14
N ILE A 197 -4.52 -11.36 -10.47
CA ILE A 197 -3.37 -12.18 -10.81
C ILE A 197 -3.60 -13.60 -10.31
N GLU A 198 -3.34 -14.59 -11.17
CA GLU A 198 -3.33 -15.99 -10.75
C GLU A 198 -2.08 -16.28 -9.92
N LEU A 199 -2.28 -16.91 -8.76
CA LEU A 199 -1.20 -17.20 -7.84
C LEU A 199 -0.54 -18.53 -8.20
N ASP A 200 0.79 -18.54 -8.23
CA ASP A 200 1.53 -19.75 -7.92
C ASP A 200 1.39 -20.03 -6.42
N HIS A 201 0.32 -20.77 -6.07
CA HIS A 201 -0.01 -21.12 -4.69
C HIS A 201 1.13 -21.90 -4.01
N GLN A 202 1.83 -22.75 -4.75
CA GLN A 202 2.91 -23.55 -4.20
C GLN A 202 4.10 -22.68 -3.84
N MET A 203 4.57 -21.84 -4.77
CA MET A 203 5.68 -20.93 -4.52
C MET A 203 5.33 -19.92 -3.42
N THR A 204 4.14 -19.32 -3.48
CA THR A 204 3.67 -18.36 -2.47
C THR A 204 3.69 -18.96 -1.06
N GLU A 205 3.20 -20.19 -0.88
CA GLU A 205 3.25 -20.88 0.43
C GLU A 205 4.68 -21.26 0.86
N GLN A 206 5.56 -21.57 -0.09
CA GLN A 206 6.97 -21.82 0.21
C GLN A 206 7.67 -20.56 0.75
N VAL A 207 7.47 -19.41 0.11
CA VAL A 207 8.05 -18.14 0.59
C VAL A 207 7.49 -17.78 1.97
N LEU A 208 6.17 -17.89 2.16
CA LEU A 208 5.53 -17.67 3.46
C LEU A 208 6.06 -18.62 4.56
N LYS A 209 6.33 -19.89 4.21
CA LYS A 209 6.95 -20.83 5.15
C LYS A 209 8.35 -20.37 5.53
N ARG A 210 9.14 -19.86 4.58
CA ARG A 210 10.48 -19.33 4.85
C ARG A 210 10.45 -18.11 5.76
N GLU A 211 9.49 -17.20 5.59
CA GLU A 211 9.26 -16.09 6.53
C GLU A 211 8.98 -16.61 7.94
N ARG A 212 8.09 -17.61 8.08
CA ARG A 212 7.77 -18.21 9.39
C ARG A 212 8.97 -18.90 10.05
N GLU A 213 9.83 -19.55 9.28
CA GLU A 213 11.06 -20.19 9.78
C GLU A 213 12.09 -19.18 10.28
N LEU A 214 12.20 -18.01 9.64
CA LEU A 214 13.06 -16.92 10.12
C LEU A 214 12.48 -16.25 11.37
N GLY A 215 11.16 -16.13 11.46
CA GLY A 215 10.47 -15.71 12.68
C GLY A 215 10.72 -14.27 13.09
N TYR A 216 11.05 -13.37 12.14
CA TYR A 216 11.27 -11.96 12.42
C TYR A 216 9.96 -11.22 12.70
N GLN A 217 9.44 -11.42 13.92
CA GLN A 217 8.20 -10.82 14.39
C GLN A 217 8.47 -9.75 15.45
N VAL A 218 7.96 -8.55 15.21
CA VAL A 218 7.97 -7.45 16.18
C VAL A 218 6.54 -6.96 16.31
N THR A 219 5.79 -7.53 17.27
CA THR A 219 4.34 -7.32 17.39
C THR A 219 3.96 -5.88 17.72
N SER A 220 4.87 -5.09 18.29
CA SER A 220 4.69 -3.66 18.53
C SER A 220 4.80 -2.79 17.27
N GLY A 221 5.31 -3.34 16.16
CA GLY A 221 5.66 -2.57 14.95
C GLY A 221 6.98 -1.79 15.07
N ARG A 222 7.58 -1.70 16.26
CA ARG A 222 8.80 -0.93 16.55
C ARG A 222 10.08 -1.70 16.20
N TYR A 223 10.20 -2.13 14.95
CA TYR A 223 11.31 -2.99 14.51
C TYR A 223 12.71 -2.37 14.71
N TRP A 224 12.80 -1.04 14.73
CA TRP A 224 14.06 -0.33 14.95
C TRP A 224 14.69 -0.62 16.32
N GLU A 225 13.89 -1.05 17.32
CA GLU A 225 14.38 -1.48 18.63
C GLU A 225 15.09 -2.85 18.57
N PHE A 226 14.95 -3.58 17.47
CA PHE A 226 15.42 -4.96 17.29
C PHE A 226 16.28 -5.14 16.03
N ILE A 227 16.77 -4.05 15.42
CA ILE A 227 17.39 -4.08 14.09
C ILE A 227 18.61 -5.02 14.00
N GLU A 228 19.34 -5.17 15.09
CA GLU A 228 20.52 -6.05 15.20
C GLU A 228 20.18 -7.55 15.12
N GLN A 229 18.90 -7.91 15.29
CA GLN A 229 18.43 -9.30 15.25
C GLN A 229 18.12 -9.79 13.83
N PHE A 230 18.06 -8.87 12.85
CA PHE A 230 17.67 -9.21 11.48
C PHE A 230 18.90 -9.47 10.62
N ASP A 231 18.98 -10.68 10.04
CA ASP A 231 20.01 -11.01 9.06
C ASP A 231 19.66 -10.39 7.70
N SER A 232 20.47 -9.41 7.28
CA SER A 232 20.34 -8.74 6.00
C SER A 232 20.35 -9.68 4.79
N ASN A 233 21.14 -10.76 4.82
CA ASN A 233 21.22 -11.72 3.70
C ASN A 233 19.99 -12.63 3.69
N ALA A 234 19.48 -13.01 4.86
CA ALA A 234 18.25 -13.79 4.95
C ALA A 234 17.05 -13.00 4.41
N LEU A 235 16.96 -11.71 4.74
CA LEU A 235 15.94 -10.81 4.20
C LEU A 235 16.10 -10.60 2.68
N ALA A 236 17.33 -10.40 2.18
CA ALA A 236 17.60 -10.32 0.75
C ALA A 236 17.14 -11.59 0.00
N HIS A 237 17.33 -12.76 0.61
CA HIS A 237 16.87 -14.02 0.05
C HIS A 237 15.34 -14.13 0.00
N ILE A 238 14.64 -13.71 1.06
CA ILE A 238 13.16 -13.62 1.04
C ILE A 238 12.68 -12.67 -0.06
N ASP A 239 13.32 -11.50 -0.19
CA ASP A 239 12.97 -10.53 -1.22
C ASP A 239 13.15 -11.11 -2.64
N ALA A 240 14.22 -11.89 -2.87
CA ALA A 240 14.45 -12.57 -4.15
C ALA A 240 13.35 -13.63 -4.45
N LEU A 241 12.95 -14.41 -3.45
CA LEU A 241 11.88 -15.42 -3.61
C LEU A 241 10.52 -14.78 -3.94
N TRP A 242 10.20 -13.62 -3.35
CA TRP A 242 8.97 -12.90 -3.68
C TRP A 242 8.98 -12.34 -5.11
N LEU A 243 10.13 -11.86 -5.60
CA LEU A 243 10.28 -11.42 -6.98
C LEU A 243 10.15 -12.59 -7.97
N GLU A 244 10.72 -13.75 -7.64
CA GLU A 244 10.59 -14.97 -8.46
C GLU A 244 9.13 -15.42 -8.55
N ALA A 245 8.43 -15.53 -7.40
CA ALA A 245 7.02 -15.89 -7.34
C ALA A 245 6.14 -14.94 -8.17
N HIS A 246 6.43 -13.64 -8.10
CA HIS A 246 5.70 -12.62 -8.86
C HIS A 246 6.00 -12.71 -10.36
N GLY A 247 7.25 -12.96 -10.75
CA GLY A 247 7.64 -13.18 -12.14
C GLY A 247 6.88 -14.35 -12.78
N ASN A 248 6.74 -15.47 -12.05
CA ASN A 248 5.99 -16.63 -12.53
C ASN A 248 4.50 -16.30 -12.73
N ALA A 249 3.88 -15.64 -11.74
CA ALA A 249 2.47 -15.23 -11.82
C ALA A 249 2.17 -14.30 -13.01
N LEU A 250 3.14 -13.49 -13.44
CA LEU A 250 2.99 -12.65 -14.63
C LEU A 250 3.16 -13.42 -15.95
N LEU A 251 4.01 -14.45 -15.99
CA LEU A 251 4.24 -15.26 -17.19
C LEU A 251 3.02 -16.12 -17.52
N ASP A 252 2.38 -16.71 -16.50
CA ASP A 252 1.17 -17.52 -16.69
C ASP A 252 0.01 -16.71 -17.28
N ARG A 253 -0.06 -15.40 -16.98
CA ARG A 253 -1.03 -14.49 -17.58
C ARG A 253 -0.78 -14.20 -19.07
N GLN A 254 0.47 -14.27 -19.53
CA GLN A 254 0.79 -14.03 -20.95
C GLN A 254 0.54 -15.27 -21.83
N THR A 255 0.45 -16.45 -21.21
CA THR A 255 0.25 -17.73 -21.90
C THR A 255 -1.20 -18.23 -21.86
N ALA A 256 -2.03 -17.66 -20.99
CA ALA A 256 -3.50 -17.84 -20.93
C ALA A 256 -4.25 -16.94 -21.91
#